data_AF-A0A5K0ZDB5-F1
#
_entry.id   AF-A0A5K0ZDB5-F1
#
_cell.length_a   1.000
_cell.length_b   1.000
_cell.length_c   1.000
_cell.angle_alpha   90.00
_cell.angle_beta   90.00
_cell.angle_gamma   90.00
#
_symmetry.space_group_name_H-M   'P 1'
#
loop_
_entity.id
_entity.type
_entity.pdbx_description
1 polymer ?
#
loop_
_entity_poly.entity_id
_entity_poly.type
_entity_poly.pdbx_seq_one_letter_code
_entity_poly.pdbx_strand_id
1 'polypeptide(L)'
;DIKRGTRTVLEYLNEIKNVSDQLAVIGHPVSDKDKVQQALSGLGTNFDIFCTTLEVLPVLPSFEDLKAKLFQHEASRVQRQNLIPSSSYN
;
A
#
# COMPACT_ATOMS: atom_id res chain seq x y z
N ASP A 1 0.13 -8.54 -13.15
CA ASP A 1 -0.05 -8.19 -11.73
C ASP A 1 1.16 -7.41 -11.27
N ILE A 2 0.97 -6.18 -10.82
CA ILE A 2 2.05 -5.32 -10.34
C ILE A 2 2.33 -5.74 -8.90
N LYS A 3 3.55 -6.17 -8.62
CA LYS A 3 3.96 -6.63 -7.28
C LYS A 3 5.02 -5.70 -6.71
N ARG A 4 4.91 -5.41 -5.41
CA ARG A 4 5.88 -4.59 -4.70
C ARG A 4 7.27 -5.24 -4.67
N GLY A 5 7.33 -6.53 -4.36
CA GLY A 5 8.59 -7.25 -4.20
C GLY A 5 9.49 -6.58 -3.15
N THR A 6 10.71 -6.19 -3.57
CA THR A 6 11.71 -5.48 -2.75
C THR A 6 11.63 -3.96 -2.85
N ARG A 7 10.72 -3.42 -3.67
CA ARG A 7 10.53 -1.96 -3.85
C ARG A 7 9.90 -1.34 -2.61
N THR A 8 10.10 -0.04 -2.46
CA THR A 8 9.39 0.74 -1.43
C THR A 8 7.90 0.83 -1.74
N VAL A 9 7.07 1.09 -0.72
CA VAL A 9 5.63 1.29 -0.88
C VAL A 9 5.35 2.47 -1.84
N LEU A 10 6.14 3.54 -1.77
CA LEU A 10 6.04 4.69 -2.67
C LEU A 10 6.27 4.31 -4.13
N GLU A 11 7.37 3.63 -4.44
CA GLU A 11 7.70 3.22 -5.81
C GLU A 11 6.60 2.32 -6.40
N TYR A 12 6.12 1.37 -5.60
CA TYR A 12 5.07 0.46 -5.98
C TYR A 12 3.75 1.17 -6.29
N LEU A 13 3.30 2.07 -5.41
CA LEU A 13 2.06 2.83 -5.62
C LEU A 13 2.18 3.80 -6.80
N ASN A 14 3.37 4.35 -7.04
CA ASN A 14 3.63 5.21 -8.18
C ASN A 14 3.55 4.44 -9.51
N GLU A 15 4.01 3.19 -9.54
CA GLU A 15 3.90 2.32 -10.72
C GLU A 15 2.43 2.01 -11.06
N ILE A 16 1.61 1.68 -10.06
CA ILE A 16 0.15 1.47 -10.25
C ILE A 16 -0.49 2.74 -10.81
N LYS A 17 -0.15 3.90 -10.24
CA LYS A 17 -0.66 5.20 -10.71
C LYS A 17 -0.26 5.43 -12.16
N ASN A 18 1.02 5.27 -12.49
CA ASN A 18 1.56 5.49 -13.83
C ASN A 18 0.88 4.61 -14.88
N VAL A 19 0.70 3.32 -14.59
CA VAL A 19 -0.03 2.41 -15.49
C VAL A 19 -1.48 2.85 -15.64
N SER A 20 -2.13 3.25 -14.55
CA SER A 20 -3.51 3.74 -14.59
C SER A 20 -3.67 5.02 -15.41
N ASP A 21 -2.73 5.95 -15.29
CA ASP A 21 -2.71 7.19 -16.07
C ASP A 21 -2.49 6.89 -17.56
N GLN A 22 -1.58 5.99 -17.90
CA GLN A 22 -1.36 5.57 -19.29
C GLN A 22 -2.61 4.93 -19.91
N LEU A 23 -3.30 4.08 -19.15
CA LEU A 23 -4.56 3.47 -19.58
C LEU A 23 -5.65 4.54 -19.76
N ALA A 24 -5.73 5.52 -18.85
CA ALA A 24 -6.65 6.64 -18.98
C ALA A 24 -6.39 7.48 -20.24
N VAL A 25 -5.11 7.72 -20.58
CA VAL A 25 -4.70 8.47 -21.79
C VAL A 25 -5.20 7.78 -23.07
N ILE A 26 -5.19 6.44 -23.12
CA ILE A 26 -5.70 5.67 -24.27
C ILE A 26 -7.21 5.37 -24.19
N GLY A 27 -7.95 6.09 -23.33
CA GLY A 27 -9.41 5.97 -23.21
C GLY A 27 -9.91 4.80 -22.34
N HIS A 28 -9.02 4.16 -21.58
CA HIS A 28 -9.33 3.03 -20.70
C HIS A 28 -9.04 3.39 -19.22
N PRO A 29 -9.73 4.39 -18.63
CA PRO A 29 -9.45 4.80 -17.26
C PRO A 29 -9.70 3.65 -16.27
N VAL A 30 -8.74 3.44 -15.37
CA VAL A 30 -8.87 2.47 -14.27
C VAL A 30 -9.62 3.13 -13.12
N SER A 31 -10.62 2.44 -12.57
CA SER A 31 -11.38 2.93 -11.40
C SER A 31 -10.52 2.87 -10.15
N ASP A 32 -10.77 3.78 -9.19
CA ASP A 32 -10.06 3.77 -7.90
C ASP A 32 -10.16 2.43 -7.17
N LYS A 33 -11.33 1.77 -7.23
CA LYS A 33 -11.54 0.44 -6.66
C LYS A 33 -10.56 -0.59 -7.24
N ASP A 34 -10.38 -0.62 -8.56
CA ASP A 34 -9.45 -1.55 -9.23
C ASP A 34 -8.00 -1.24 -8.86
N LYS A 35 -7.63 0.05 -8.77
CA LYS A 35 -6.28 0.46 -8.31
C LYS A 35 -6.03 0.00 -6.87
N VAL A 36 -7.03 0.14 -6.01
CA VAL A 36 -6.97 -0.29 -4.60
C VAL A 36 -6.82 -1.81 -4.53
N GLN A 37 -7.65 -2.57 -5.25
CA GLN A 37 -7.52 -4.03 -5.27
C GLN A 37 -6.16 -4.48 -5.81
N GLN A 38 -5.67 -3.86 -6.89
CA GLN A 38 -4.34 -4.14 -7.43
C GLN A 38 -3.21 -3.80 -6.44
N ALA A 39 -3.36 -2.73 -5.65
CA ALA A 39 -2.41 -2.40 -4.60
C ALA A 39 -2.42 -3.44 -3.48
N LEU A 40 -3.60 -3.84 -3.00
CA LEU A 40 -3.74 -4.82 -1.93
C LEU A 40 -3.20 -6.20 -2.32
N SER A 41 -3.38 -6.61 -3.58
CA SER A 41 -2.87 -7.91 -4.07
C SER A 41 -1.35 -7.97 -4.16
N GLY A 42 -0.67 -6.84 -4.41
CA GLY A 42 0.78 -6.82 -4.66
C GLY A 42 1.66 -6.32 -3.51
N LEU A 43 1.10 -5.89 -2.37
CA LEU A 43 1.87 -5.47 -1.18
C LEU A 43 2.62 -6.62 -0.49
N GLY A 44 2.10 -7.85 -0.60
CA GLY A 44 2.67 -9.05 0.03
C GLY A 44 2.38 -9.19 1.53
N THR A 45 2.88 -10.28 2.13
CA THR A 45 2.55 -10.71 3.50
C THR A 45 2.92 -9.71 4.60
N ASN A 46 3.85 -8.79 4.34
CA ASN A 46 4.23 -7.73 5.28
C ASN A 46 3.09 -6.74 5.58
N PHE A 47 2.09 -6.68 4.71
CA PHE A 47 0.92 -5.81 4.84
C PHE A 47 -0.37 -6.63 5.00
N ASP A 48 -0.26 -7.92 5.31
CA ASP A 48 -1.41 -8.82 5.43
C ASP A 48 -2.47 -8.31 6.43
N ILE A 49 -2.01 -7.85 7.60
CA ILE A 49 -2.85 -7.21 8.61
C ILE A 49 -3.53 -5.95 8.04
N PHE A 50 -2.77 -5.12 7.32
CA PHE A 50 -3.30 -3.91 6.71
C PHE A 50 -4.37 -4.24 5.65
N CYS A 51 -4.10 -5.22 4.78
CA CYS A 51 -5.05 -5.70 3.78
C CYS A 51 -6.33 -6.25 4.43
N THR A 52 -6.18 -7.09 5.46
CA THR A 52 -7.31 -7.64 6.24
C THR A 52 -8.16 -6.52 6.84
N THR A 53 -7.52 -5.50 7.43
CA THR A 53 -8.26 -4.37 8.03
C THR A 53 -9.03 -3.54 7.02
N LEU A 54 -8.56 -3.46 5.77
CA LEU A 54 -9.26 -2.77 4.69
C LEU A 54 -10.36 -3.63 4.06
N GLU A 55 -10.18 -4.95 4.01
CA GLU A 55 -11.15 -5.89 3.46
C GLU A 55 -12.43 -5.99 4.32
N VAL A 56 -12.31 -5.76 5.63
CA VAL A 56 -13.46 -5.70 6.55
C VAL A 56 -14.17 -4.35 6.57
N LEU A 57 -13.64 -3.32 5.88
CA LEU A 57 -14.33 -2.03 5.79
C LEU A 57 -15.56 -2.15 4.87
N PRO A 58 -16.68 -1.53 5.24
CA PRO A 58 -17.90 -1.56 4.42
C PRO A 58 -17.71 -0.87 3.06
N VAL A 59 -16.75 0.07 2.97
CA VAL A 59 -16.41 0.80 1.75
C VAL A 59 -14.89 0.86 1.64
N LEU A 60 -14.36 0.45 0.48
CA LEU A 60 -12.94 0.58 0.18
C LEU A 60 -12.57 2.07 0.06
N PRO A 61 -11.43 2.49 0.62
CA PRO A 61 -10.95 3.86 0.49
C PRO A 61 -10.66 4.21 -0.97
N SER A 62 -10.57 5.51 -1.28
CA SER A 62 -10.01 5.95 -2.57
C SER A 62 -8.54 5.50 -2.70
N PHE A 63 -8.01 5.48 -3.93
CA PHE A 63 -6.59 5.16 -4.12
C PHE A 63 -5.68 6.19 -3.41
N GLU A 64 -6.14 7.42 -3.25
CA GLU A 64 -5.42 8.47 -2.53
C GLU A 64 -5.41 8.24 -1.01
N ASP A 65 -6.56 7.93 -0.43
CA ASP A 65 -6.67 7.55 0.97
C ASP A 65 -5.86 6.29 1.28
N LEU A 66 -5.87 5.30 0.37
CA LEU A 66 -5.06 4.09 0.51
C LEU A 66 -3.57 4.44 0.60
N LYS A 67 -3.06 5.30 -0.29
CA LYS A 67 -1.67 5.77 -0.25
C LYS A 67 -1.35 6.38 1.10
N ALA A 68 -2.16 7.33 1.56
CA ALA A 68 -1.95 8.00 2.85
C ALA A 68 -1.91 7.00 4.02
N LYS A 69 -2.87 6.06 4.07
CA LYS A 69 -2.93 5.01 5.10
C LYS A 69 -1.71 4.09 5.06
N LEU A 70 -1.23 3.73 3.87
CA LEU A 70 -0.04 2.90 3.70
C LEU A 70 1.22 3.61 4.18
N PHE A 71 1.41 4.90 3.84
CA PHE A 71 2.52 5.70 4.35
C PHE A 71 2.49 5.81 5.87
N GLN A 72 1.31 6.09 6.43
CA GLN A 72 1.15 6.15 7.88
C GLN A 72 1.44 4.81 8.55
N HIS A 73 1.00 3.69 7.96
CA HIS A 73 1.28 2.36 8.45
C HIS A 73 2.79 2.05 8.42
N GLU A 74 3.48 2.38 7.32
CA GLU A 74 4.93 2.21 7.20
C GLU A 74 5.70 3.05 8.23
N ALA A 75 5.38 4.35 8.34
CA ALA A 75 5.98 5.24 9.34
C ALA A 75 5.75 4.72 10.78
N SER A 76 4.53 4.27 11.07
CA SER A 76 4.17 3.73 12.39
C SER A 76 4.89 2.40 12.69
N ARG A 77 5.23 1.60 11.68
CA ARG A 77 6.03 0.38 11.84
C ARG A 77 7.49 0.70 12.14
N VAL A 78 8.08 1.63 11.41
CA VAL A 78 9.47 2.09 11.63
C VAL A 78 9.61 2.67 13.04
N GLN A 79 8.65 3.50 13.48
CA GLN A 79 8.70 4.07 14.82
C GLN A 79 8.54 3.01 15.93
N ARG A 80 7.67 2.01 15.74
CA ARG A 80 7.55 0.89 16.69
C ARG A 80 8.81 0.03 16.75
N GLN A 81 9.52 -0.15 15.64
CA GLN A 81 10.81 -0.85 15.63
C GLN A 81 11.93 -0.02 16.28
N ASN A 82 11.86 1.31 16.24
CA ASN A 82 12.82 2.18 16.92
C ASN A 82 12.61 2.29 18.44
N LEU A 83 11.43 1.93 18.95
CA LEU A 83 11.06 2.03 20.37
C LEU A 83 11.41 0.79 21.20
N ILE A 84 12.07 -0.21 20.61
CA ILE A 84 12.78 -1.23 21.38
C ILE A 84 14.23 -0.78 21.59
N PRO A 85 14.58 -0.07 22.69
CA PRO A 85 15.94 -0.16 23.16
C PRO A 85 16.16 -1.64 23.42
N SER A 86 17.14 -2.22 22.72
CA SER A 86 17.78 -3.44 23.17
C SER A 86 18.26 -3.16 24.59
N SER A 87 17.44 -3.45 25.59
CA SER A 87 17.90 -3.63 26.96
C SER A 87 18.84 -4.82 26.89
N SER A 88 20.10 -4.52 26.57
CA SER A 88 21.23 -5.38 26.82
C SER A 88 21.21 -5.65 28.31
N TYR A 89 20.68 -6.81 28.68
CA TYR A 89 21.00 -7.43 29.95
C TYR A 89 22.50 -7.72 29.94
N ASN A 90 23.27 -6.90 30.64
CA ASN A 90 24.53 -7.25 31.30
C ASN A 90 24.69 -6.34 32.52
#